data_AF-A0A2V6D4B1-F1
#
_entry.id   AF-A0A2V6D4B1-F1
#
_cell.length_a   1.000
_cell.length_b   1.000
_cell.length_c   1.000
_cell.angle_alpha   90.00
_cell.angle_beta   90.00
_cell.angle_gamma   90.00
#
_symmetry.space_group_name_H-M   'P 1'
#
loop_
_entity.id
_entity.type
_entity.pdbx_description
1 polymer ?
#
loop_
_entity_poly.entity_id
_entity_poly.type
_entity_poly.pdbx_seq_one_letter_code
_entity_poly.pdbx_strand_id
1 'polypeptide(L)'
;MAKHKYLTSPPNLTGMPPGVPYIIGNEAAERFSYYGMKSVLTVFMAHYILNQSGVLAPMSPNEAYMYTHYFVMGVYALPVLGAIIADGLVGKYWTILSLSIVYCLGNLTLACMATSWGIAIGQRTMLAMGLTLICLGAGGIKPCVSANVGDQFGESNKHLLSKMFGWFYFSINAGSFISSILCPWLLANPKYGPGWAFGIPGITMVIATLFFWGGRNKFVHVPPGGLGYLRETFSKEGLITLARIAMVYVFILVFWGLWGMSNGVEWTLQAEKMNLHWLGMDLIAAQVQTANPILILIFIPLVNYVIYPAIDKVFPLTPLRKIGIGLFLTGLSFVVIVWIQGQIDLGLKPSINWQLLAYVILTLGEAMVSITGLEFSYTQSPNTMKSSVMALWLLTVASGEGFVGLFNSWVLNPDGTRKLNDYQYFTFFTIFMFAAAVVFVVVACFYKGRTYLQTQQPTLDEIATEPILHGGTPS
;
A
#
# COMPACT_ATOMS: atom_id res chain seq x y z
N MET A 1 -37.99 -5.81 20.62
CA MET A 1 -36.54 -5.54 20.47
C MET A 1 -36.37 -4.08 20.10
N ALA A 2 -35.76 -3.27 20.96
CA ALA A 2 -35.44 -1.89 20.63
C ALA A 2 -34.47 -1.86 19.44
N LYS A 3 -34.86 -1.25 18.31
CA LYS A 3 -33.95 -0.97 17.21
C LYS A 3 -32.94 0.05 17.73
N HIS A 4 -31.77 -0.38 18.20
CA HIS A 4 -30.64 0.50 18.36
C HIS A 4 -30.37 1.12 16.98
N LYS A 5 -30.75 2.39 16.81
CA LYS A 5 -30.50 3.13 15.58
C LYS A 5 -29.02 3.52 15.64
N TYR A 6 -28.19 2.89 14.80
CA TYR A 6 -26.79 3.26 14.66
C TYR A 6 -26.67 4.76 14.37
N LEU A 7 -25.61 5.40 14.87
CA LEU A 7 -25.34 6.81 14.59
C LEU A 7 -25.11 6.98 13.09
N THR A 8 -25.74 7.95 12.45
CA THR A 8 -25.52 8.27 11.03
C THR A 8 -24.77 9.58 10.82
N SER A 9 -24.55 10.33 11.88
CA SER A 9 -23.77 11.57 11.91
C SER A 9 -22.88 11.62 13.16
N PRO A 10 -21.75 12.36 13.11
CA PRO A 10 -20.89 12.56 14.28
C PRO A 10 -21.63 13.22 15.44
N PRO A 11 -21.52 12.69 16.67
CA PRO A 11 -22.07 13.35 17.85
C PRO A 11 -21.30 14.65 18.13
N ASN A 12 -21.98 15.64 18.71
CA ASN A 12 -21.35 16.90 19.11
C ASN A 12 -20.47 16.68 20.36
N LEU A 13 -19.21 16.30 20.14
CA LEU A 13 -18.21 16.02 21.17
C LEU A 13 -16.99 16.91 20.94
N THR A 14 -16.38 17.40 22.03
CA THR A 14 -15.12 18.15 21.97
C THR A 14 -13.88 17.23 21.98
N GLY A 15 -14.04 16.00 22.46
CA GLY A 15 -12.98 15.00 22.57
C GLY A 15 -12.89 14.05 21.37
N MET A 16 -11.93 13.11 21.46
CA MET A 16 -11.74 12.06 20.47
C MET A 16 -13.00 11.17 20.38
N PRO A 17 -13.54 10.90 19.17
CA PRO A 17 -14.70 10.03 19.04
C PRO A 17 -14.44 8.63 19.64
N PRO A 18 -15.43 8.03 20.32
CA PRO A 18 -15.26 6.75 21.03
C PRO A 18 -15.01 5.56 20.09
N GLY A 19 -15.27 5.71 18.79
CA GLY A 19 -14.96 4.73 17.77
C GLY A 19 -13.46 4.68 17.40
N VAL A 20 -12.73 5.79 17.55
CA VAL A 20 -11.35 5.90 17.05
C VAL A 20 -10.40 4.81 17.60
N PRO A 21 -10.40 4.48 18.90
CA PRO A 21 -9.52 3.42 19.42
C PRO A 21 -9.75 2.05 18.77
N TYR A 22 -10.99 1.72 18.39
CA TYR A 22 -11.31 0.46 17.72
C TYR A 22 -10.79 0.45 16.28
N ILE A 23 -10.81 1.60 15.61
CA ILE A 23 -10.29 1.69 14.24
C ILE A 23 -8.77 1.63 14.23
N ILE A 24 -8.09 2.32 15.17
CA ILE A 24 -6.63 2.23 15.32
C ILE A 24 -6.19 0.81 15.69
N GLY A 25 -6.90 0.14 16.61
CA GLY A 25 -6.63 -1.25 16.97
C GLY A 25 -6.82 -2.21 15.80
N ASN A 26 -7.88 -2.03 15.01
CA ASN A 26 -8.10 -2.76 13.77
C ASN A 26 -6.96 -2.51 12.76
N GLU A 27 -6.58 -1.26 12.54
CA GLU A 27 -5.52 -0.91 11.58
C GLU A 27 -4.17 -1.50 11.98
N ALA A 28 -3.78 -1.38 13.25
CA ALA A 28 -2.53 -1.96 13.75
C ALA A 28 -2.46 -3.47 13.49
N ALA A 29 -3.55 -4.17 13.81
CA ALA A 29 -3.64 -5.62 13.71
C ALA A 29 -3.72 -6.10 12.24
N GLU A 30 -4.51 -5.45 11.39
CA GLU A 30 -4.58 -5.79 9.97
C GLU A 30 -3.23 -5.50 9.29
N ARG A 31 -2.53 -4.41 9.64
CA ARG A 31 -1.23 -4.08 9.05
C ARG A 31 -0.16 -5.07 9.48
N PHE A 32 -0.18 -5.49 10.74
CA PHE A 32 0.64 -6.60 11.20
C PHE A 32 0.38 -7.85 10.34
N SER A 33 -0.89 -8.22 10.13
CA SER A 33 -1.25 -9.40 9.33
C SER A 33 -0.74 -9.31 7.89
N TYR A 34 -1.04 -8.21 7.20
CA TYR A 34 -0.66 -8.01 5.80
C TYR A 34 0.85 -8.05 5.61
N TYR A 35 1.60 -7.21 6.34
CA TYR A 35 3.06 -7.12 6.17
C TYR A 35 3.77 -8.37 6.68
N GLY A 36 3.27 -8.99 7.77
CA GLY A 36 3.82 -10.23 8.29
C GLY A 36 3.73 -11.36 7.29
N MET A 37 2.54 -11.60 6.75
CA MET A 37 2.31 -12.59 5.70
C MET A 37 3.13 -12.28 4.44
N LYS A 38 3.12 -11.01 3.97
CA LYS A 38 3.87 -10.60 2.77
C LYS A 38 5.37 -10.83 2.93
N SER A 39 5.94 -10.52 4.09
CA SER A 39 7.40 -10.62 4.34
C SER A 39 7.94 -12.06 4.21
N VAL A 40 7.09 -13.06 4.47
CA VAL A 40 7.45 -14.49 4.39
C VAL A 40 6.97 -15.17 3.12
N LEU A 41 6.00 -14.57 2.42
CA LEU A 41 5.29 -15.18 1.31
C LEU A 41 6.23 -15.72 0.24
N THR A 42 7.20 -14.92 -0.18
CA THR A 42 8.06 -15.31 -1.30
C THR A 42 9.14 -16.30 -0.91
N VAL A 43 9.77 -16.12 0.25
CA VAL A 43 10.73 -17.08 0.80
C VAL A 43 10.04 -18.43 0.99
N PHE A 44 8.79 -18.43 1.45
CA PHE A 44 7.98 -19.64 1.53
C PHE A 44 7.80 -20.33 0.17
N MET A 45 7.39 -19.57 -0.86
CA MET A 45 7.23 -20.12 -2.22
C MET A 45 8.53 -20.69 -2.80
N ALA A 46 9.65 -20.01 -2.56
CA ALA A 46 10.96 -20.35 -3.12
C ALA A 46 11.68 -21.48 -2.36
N HIS A 47 11.31 -21.78 -1.10
CA HIS A 47 12.07 -22.73 -0.27
C HIS A 47 11.26 -23.78 0.47
N TYR A 48 9.96 -23.59 0.70
CA TYR A 48 9.19 -24.40 1.66
C TYR A 48 7.99 -25.15 1.05
N ILE A 49 7.65 -24.92 -0.22
CA ILE A 49 6.52 -25.61 -0.85
C ILE A 49 6.78 -27.11 -1.02
N LEU A 50 5.78 -27.90 -0.65
CA LEU A 50 5.70 -29.35 -0.81
C LEU A 50 4.73 -29.72 -1.93
N ASN A 51 5.01 -30.81 -2.63
CA ASN A 51 4.05 -31.47 -3.52
C ASN A 51 3.03 -32.29 -2.72
N GLN A 52 2.03 -32.87 -3.40
CA GLN A 52 0.96 -33.66 -2.75
C GLN A 52 1.47 -34.94 -2.06
N SER A 53 2.67 -35.40 -2.40
CA SER A 53 3.34 -36.53 -1.73
C SER A 53 4.16 -36.09 -0.50
N GLY A 54 4.16 -34.80 -0.15
CA GLY A 54 4.92 -34.26 0.98
C GLY A 54 6.41 -34.05 0.69
N VAL A 55 6.85 -34.14 -0.57
CA VAL A 55 8.25 -33.91 -0.98
C VAL A 55 8.44 -32.45 -1.36
N LEU A 56 9.59 -31.88 -1.00
CA LEU A 56 9.95 -30.49 -1.31
C LEU A 56 9.93 -30.26 -2.83
N ALA A 57 9.10 -29.31 -3.27
CA ALA A 57 8.88 -28.94 -4.66
C ALA A 57 8.71 -27.41 -4.79
N PRO A 58 9.76 -26.64 -4.44
CA PRO A 58 9.70 -25.20 -4.37
C PRO A 58 9.44 -24.59 -5.75
N MET A 59 8.88 -23.39 -5.76
CA MET A 59 8.79 -22.58 -6.98
C MET A 59 10.19 -22.08 -7.34
N SER A 60 10.42 -21.83 -8.63
CA SER A 60 11.61 -21.06 -9.01
C SER A 60 11.53 -19.66 -8.40
N PRO A 61 12.67 -19.00 -8.10
CA PRO A 61 12.65 -17.63 -7.60
C PRO A 61 11.81 -16.68 -8.45
N ASN A 62 11.88 -16.82 -9.79
CA ASN A 62 11.12 -15.97 -10.71
C ASN A 62 9.61 -16.23 -10.65
N GLU A 63 9.20 -17.50 -10.56
CA GLU A 63 7.78 -17.85 -10.37
C GLU A 63 7.28 -17.23 -9.06
N ALA A 64 8.05 -17.38 -7.98
CA ALA A 64 7.72 -16.78 -6.68
C ALA A 64 7.62 -15.24 -6.76
N TYR A 65 8.49 -14.57 -7.54
CA TYR A 65 8.41 -13.12 -7.80
C TYR A 65 7.09 -12.76 -8.48
N MET A 66 6.75 -13.44 -9.58
CA MET A 66 5.55 -13.16 -10.35
C MET A 66 4.29 -13.28 -9.49
N TYR A 67 4.16 -14.37 -8.73
CA TYR A 67 3.03 -14.55 -7.82
C TYR A 67 2.93 -13.44 -6.78
N THR A 68 4.07 -12.99 -6.24
CA THR A 68 4.12 -11.90 -5.26
C THR A 68 3.68 -10.57 -5.88
N HIS A 69 4.22 -10.19 -7.04
CA HIS A 69 3.84 -8.94 -7.71
C HIS A 69 2.39 -8.94 -8.16
N TYR A 70 1.87 -10.03 -8.72
CA TYR A 70 0.46 -10.10 -9.10
C TYR A 70 -0.48 -10.07 -7.90
N PHE A 71 -0.08 -10.68 -6.78
CA PHE A 71 -0.80 -10.56 -5.53
C PHE A 71 -0.86 -9.09 -5.05
N VAL A 72 0.29 -8.40 -4.99
CA VAL A 72 0.34 -7.00 -4.56
C VAL A 72 -0.42 -6.09 -5.55
N MET A 73 -0.26 -6.30 -6.86
CA MET A 73 -1.02 -5.63 -7.90
C MET A 73 -2.53 -5.74 -7.64
N GLY A 74 -3.04 -6.95 -7.39
CA GLY A 74 -4.46 -7.17 -7.11
C GLY A 74 -4.92 -6.43 -5.85
N VAL A 75 -4.13 -6.47 -4.78
CA VAL A 75 -4.41 -5.75 -3.52
C VAL A 75 -4.52 -4.24 -3.73
N TYR A 76 -3.78 -3.66 -4.68
CA TYR A 76 -3.84 -2.23 -4.99
C TYR A 76 -4.80 -1.87 -6.14
N ALA A 77 -5.28 -2.85 -6.92
CA ALA A 77 -6.28 -2.65 -7.97
C ALA A 77 -7.73 -2.75 -7.46
N LEU A 78 -7.99 -3.67 -6.55
CA LEU A 78 -9.32 -3.91 -5.96
C LEU A 78 -9.88 -2.81 -5.05
N PRO A 79 -9.12 -1.84 -4.50
CA PRO A 79 -9.67 -0.67 -3.83
C PRO A 79 -10.74 0.06 -4.65
N VAL A 80 -10.61 0.11 -5.98
CA VAL A 80 -11.64 0.72 -6.85
C VAL A 80 -13.00 0.04 -6.65
N LEU A 81 -13.02 -1.29 -6.61
CA LEU A 81 -14.25 -2.06 -6.38
C LEU A 81 -14.74 -1.90 -4.94
N GLY A 82 -13.84 -1.89 -3.97
CA GLY A 82 -14.17 -1.64 -2.56
C GLY A 82 -14.88 -0.30 -2.35
N ALA A 83 -14.37 0.76 -2.97
CA ALA A 83 -14.98 2.09 -2.93
C ALA A 83 -16.37 2.11 -3.59
N ILE A 84 -16.54 1.47 -4.74
CA ILE A 84 -17.85 1.37 -5.42
C ILE A 84 -18.88 0.65 -4.54
N ILE A 85 -18.50 -0.45 -3.89
CA ILE A 85 -19.38 -1.22 -3.01
C ILE A 85 -19.74 -0.40 -1.76
N ALA A 86 -18.76 0.26 -1.15
CA ALA A 86 -18.95 1.05 0.07
C ALA A 86 -19.79 2.30 -0.15
N ASP A 87 -19.44 3.12 -1.14
CA ASP A 87 -20.10 4.41 -1.36
C ASP A 87 -21.40 4.24 -2.16
N GLY A 88 -21.49 3.21 -3.01
CA GLY A 88 -22.61 3.01 -3.92
C GLY A 88 -23.72 2.09 -3.41
N LEU A 89 -23.39 1.02 -2.67
CA LEU A 89 -24.34 -0.08 -2.42
C LEU A 89 -24.65 -0.31 -0.94
N VAL A 90 -23.64 -0.59 -0.12
CA VAL A 90 -23.85 -1.22 1.21
C VAL A 90 -23.39 -0.35 2.38
N GLY A 91 -22.64 0.72 2.13
CA GLY A 91 -22.01 1.53 3.16
C GLY A 91 -20.63 1.02 3.59
N LYS A 92 -19.80 1.92 4.10
CA LYS A 92 -18.39 1.65 4.48
C LYS A 92 -18.29 0.57 5.56
N TYR A 93 -19.10 0.63 6.62
CA TYR A 93 -19.03 -0.34 7.73
C TYR A 93 -19.26 -1.78 7.27
N TRP A 94 -20.33 -2.04 6.51
CA TRP A 94 -20.66 -3.39 6.04
C TRP A 94 -19.66 -3.90 5.00
N THR A 95 -19.12 -3.01 4.18
CA THR A 95 -18.06 -3.34 3.22
C THR A 95 -16.80 -3.76 3.96
N ILE A 96 -16.36 -3.00 4.97
CA ILE A 96 -15.20 -3.34 5.81
C ILE A 96 -15.43 -4.68 6.51
N LEU A 97 -16.55 -4.84 7.22
CA LEU A 97 -16.79 -6.05 8.01
C LEU A 97 -16.85 -7.32 7.13
N SER A 98 -17.60 -7.28 6.02
CA SER A 98 -17.78 -8.44 5.14
C SER A 98 -16.47 -8.85 4.48
N LEU A 99 -15.71 -7.88 3.97
CA LEU A 99 -14.44 -8.15 3.31
C LEU A 99 -13.33 -8.53 4.31
N SER A 100 -13.37 -8.02 5.54
CA SER A 100 -12.48 -8.49 6.62
C SER A 100 -12.73 -9.97 6.96
N ILE A 101 -13.96 -10.47 6.88
CA ILE A 101 -14.25 -11.91 7.03
C ILE A 101 -13.64 -12.71 5.88
N VAL A 102 -13.77 -12.25 4.64
CA VAL A 102 -13.12 -12.88 3.47
C VAL A 102 -11.60 -12.89 3.65
N TYR A 103 -11.03 -11.81 4.19
CA TYR A 103 -9.62 -11.70 4.51
C TYR A 103 -9.19 -12.73 5.59
N CYS A 104 -9.97 -12.90 6.65
CA CYS A 104 -9.75 -13.93 7.66
C CYS A 104 -9.73 -15.34 7.05
N LEU A 105 -10.68 -15.65 6.14
CA LEU A 105 -10.73 -16.94 5.44
C LEU A 105 -9.51 -17.18 4.55
N GLY A 106 -9.01 -16.12 3.89
CA GLY A 106 -7.79 -16.20 3.10
C GLY A 106 -6.56 -16.52 3.95
N ASN A 107 -6.39 -15.85 5.09
CA ASN A 107 -5.30 -16.18 6.02
C ASN A 107 -5.45 -17.57 6.64
N LEU A 108 -6.68 -17.99 6.96
CA LEU A 108 -6.94 -19.35 7.46
C LEU A 108 -6.51 -20.39 6.43
N THR A 109 -6.80 -20.15 5.14
CA THR A 109 -6.37 -21.02 4.04
C THR A 109 -4.84 -21.12 4.00
N LEU A 110 -4.13 -19.99 4.13
CA LEU A 110 -2.66 -20.02 4.16
C LEU A 110 -2.10 -20.73 5.42
N ALA A 111 -2.64 -20.45 6.59
CA ALA A 111 -2.22 -21.07 7.85
C ALA A 111 -2.37 -22.60 7.81
N CYS A 112 -3.40 -23.09 7.12
CA CYS A 112 -3.69 -24.49 7.02
C CYS A 112 -2.89 -25.23 5.94
N MET A 113 -2.12 -24.56 5.09
CA MET A 113 -1.41 -25.24 4.00
C MET A 113 -0.36 -26.26 4.47
N ALA A 114 0.16 -26.08 5.70
CA ALA A 114 1.15 -26.96 6.31
C ALA A 114 0.53 -28.22 6.95
N THR A 115 -0.79 -28.33 6.99
CA THR A 115 -1.50 -29.49 7.55
C THR A 115 -1.56 -30.65 6.55
N SER A 116 -1.81 -31.88 7.03
CA SER A 116 -1.92 -33.06 6.16
C SER A 116 -3.00 -32.92 5.08
N TRP A 117 -4.12 -32.26 5.40
CA TRP A 117 -5.16 -31.99 4.43
C TRP A 117 -4.75 -30.93 3.41
N GLY A 118 -3.98 -29.92 3.84
CA GLY A 118 -3.47 -28.90 2.94
C GLY A 118 -2.43 -29.42 1.95
N ILE A 119 -1.59 -30.35 2.39
CA ILE A 119 -0.67 -31.09 1.51
C ILE A 119 -1.46 -31.95 0.51
N ALA A 120 -2.52 -32.64 0.96
CA ALA A 120 -3.36 -33.47 0.08
C ALA A 120 -4.10 -32.67 -1.01
N ILE A 121 -4.62 -31.48 -0.68
CA ILE A 121 -5.23 -30.57 -1.67
C ILE A 121 -4.18 -30.01 -2.64
N GLY A 122 -2.94 -29.86 -2.17
CA GLY A 122 -1.83 -29.26 -2.89
C GLY A 122 -1.60 -27.83 -2.45
N GLN A 123 -0.39 -27.57 -1.93
CA GLN A 123 -0.04 -26.28 -1.35
C GLN A 123 -0.10 -25.12 -2.36
N ARG A 124 0.23 -25.37 -3.63
CA ARG A 124 0.13 -24.36 -4.70
C ARG A 124 -1.33 -23.90 -4.90
N THR A 125 -2.29 -24.82 -4.86
CA THR A 125 -3.72 -24.52 -4.99
C THR A 125 -4.22 -23.75 -3.77
N MET A 126 -3.86 -24.20 -2.56
CA MET A 126 -4.21 -23.49 -1.32
C MET A 126 -3.62 -22.09 -1.26
N LEU A 127 -2.38 -21.92 -1.69
CA LEU A 127 -1.72 -20.64 -1.81
C LEU A 127 -2.49 -19.71 -2.74
N ALA A 128 -2.84 -20.16 -3.94
CA ALA A 128 -3.60 -19.35 -4.90
C ALA A 128 -4.98 -18.94 -4.36
N MET A 129 -5.71 -19.86 -3.72
CA MET A 129 -6.99 -19.56 -3.07
C MET A 129 -6.83 -18.56 -1.93
N GLY A 130 -5.88 -18.79 -1.03
CA GLY A 130 -5.61 -17.92 0.12
C GLY A 130 -5.22 -16.51 -0.31
N LEU A 131 -4.28 -16.39 -1.27
CA LEU A 131 -3.87 -15.09 -1.82
C LEU A 131 -5.02 -14.37 -2.54
N THR A 132 -5.89 -15.09 -3.26
CA THR A 132 -7.06 -14.48 -3.92
C THR A 132 -8.04 -13.91 -2.88
N LEU A 133 -8.33 -14.66 -1.82
CA LEU A 133 -9.22 -14.21 -0.74
C LEU A 133 -8.62 -13.03 0.04
N ILE A 134 -7.32 -13.08 0.34
CA ILE A 134 -6.60 -11.96 0.96
C ILE A 134 -6.63 -10.73 0.03
N CYS A 135 -6.43 -10.92 -1.27
CA CYS A 135 -6.47 -9.86 -2.27
C CYS A 135 -7.83 -9.15 -2.29
N LEU A 136 -8.92 -9.92 -2.33
CA LEU A 136 -10.31 -9.41 -2.23
C LEU A 136 -10.56 -8.67 -0.93
N GLY A 137 -10.14 -9.25 0.20
CA GLY A 137 -10.31 -8.67 1.53
C GLY A 137 -9.49 -7.38 1.70
N ALA A 138 -8.17 -7.49 1.70
CA ALA A 138 -7.23 -6.40 1.93
C ALA A 138 -7.41 -5.25 0.92
N GLY A 139 -7.62 -5.58 -0.36
CA GLY A 139 -7.82 -4.56 -1.40
C GLY A 139 -9.12 -3.80 -1.22
N GLY A 140 -10.24 -4.49 -0.98
CA GLY A 140 -11.53 -3.82 -0.89
C GLY A 140 -11.75 -3.04 0.42
N ILE A 141 -11.08 -3.38 1.53
CA ILE A 141 -11.19 -2.60 2.78
C ILE A 141 -10.34 -1.33 2.81
N LYS A 142 -9.20 -1.29 2.10
CA LYS A 142 -8.23 -0.18 2.11
C LYS A 142 -8.83 1.22 1.95
N PRO A 143 -9.66 1.50 0.92
CA PRO A 143 -10.22 2.83 0.73
C PRO A 143 -11.30 3.15 1.77
N CYS A 144 -11.96 2.11 2.29
CA CYS A 144 -13.10 2.24 3.18
C CYS A 144 -12.67 2.59 4.61
N VAL A 145 -11.61 1.96 5.14
CA VAL A 145 -11.18 2.17 6.54
C VAL A 145 -10.70 3.59 6.77
N SER A 146 -9.87 4.12 5.87
CA SER A 146 -9.34 5.50 5.96
C SER A 146 -10.47 6.55 5.89
N ALA A 147 -11.48 6.32 5.03
CA ALA A 147 -12.65 7.19 4.96
C ALA A 147 -13.54 7.08 6.20
N ASN A 148 -13.78 5.86 6.70
CA ASN A 148 -14.60 5.59 7.88
C ASN A 148 -14.04 6.28 9.13
N VAL A 149 -12.72 6.41 9.23
CA VAL A 149 -12.05 7.18 10.28
C VAL A 149 -12.44 8.67 10.24
N GLY A 150 -12.39 9.29 9.07
CA GLY A 150 -12.74 10.70 8.89
C GLY A 150 -14.20 10.98 9.25
N ASP A 151 -15.09 10.06 8.87
CA ASP A 151 -16.53 10.13 9.14
C ASP A 151 -16.89 10.13 10.65
N GLN A 152 -15.94 9.85 11.54
CA GLN A 152 -16.19 9.90 12.99
C GLN A 152 -16.10 11.31 13.58
N PHE A 153 -15.57 12.27 12.81
CA PHE A 153 -15.33 13.64 13.26
C PHE A 153 -16.37 14.61 12.70
N GLY A 154 -16.82 15.54 13.52
CA GLY A 154 -17.68 16.66 13.14
C GLY A 154 -16.97 18.01 13.35
N GLU A 155 -17.70 19.11 13.12
CA GLU A 155 -17.14 20.46 13.22
C GLU A 155 -16.51 20.78 14.60
N SER A 156 -17.07 20.26 15.69
CA SER A 156 -16.62 20.52 17.05
C SER A 156 -15.30 19.83 17.43
N ASN A 157 -14.93 18.73 16.76
CA ASN A 157 -13.69 17.98 17.03
C ASN A 157 -12.76 17.82 15.82
N LYS A 158 -13.03 18.49 14.69
CA LYS A 158 -12.19 18.43 13.47
C LYS A 158 -10.72 18.77 13.72
N HIS A 159 -10.42 19.60 14.72
CA HIS A 159 -9.04 19.95 15.09
C HIS A 159 -8.23 18.75 15.61
N LEU A 160 -8.88 17.67 16.04
CA LEU A 160 -8.24 16.42 16.48
C LEU A 160 -7.93 15.45 15.33
N LEU A 161 -8.43 15.73 14.12
CA LEU A 161 -8.29 14.85 12.96
C LEU A 161 -6.82 14.62 12.59
N SER A 162 -5.99 15.67 12.58
CA SER A 162 -4.55 15.56 12.34
C SER A 162 -3.84 14.68 13.37
N LYS A 163 -4.22 14.81 14.65
CA LYS A 163 -3.67 13.98 15.74
C LYS A 163 -4.05 12.52 15.57
N MET A 164 -5.30 12.25 15.18
CA MET A 164 -5.76 10.90 14.91
C MET A 164 -5.02 10.29 13.71
N PHE A 165 -4.88 11.01 12.59
CA PHE A 165 -4.13 10.51 11.44
C PHE A 165 -2.67 10.22 11.80
N GLY A 166 -2.05 11.03 12.68
CA GLY A 166 -0.73 10.72 13.24
C GLY A 166 -0.68 9.35 13.94
N TRP A 167 -1.67 9.03 14.78
CA TRP A 167 -1.78 7.70 15.40
C TRP A 167 -2.06 6.58 14.40
N PHE A 168 -2.87 6.84 13.37
CA PHE A 168 -3.16 5.90 12.30
C PHE A 168 -1.90 5.55 11.49
N TYR A 169 -1.10 6.56 11.13
CA TYR A 169 0.20 6.38 10.48
C TYR A 169 1.19 5.64 11.39
N PHE A 170 1.23 5.96 12.67
CA PHE A 170 2.05 5.24 13.64
C PHE A 170 1.64 3.76 13.73
N SER A 171 0.33 3.44 13.79
CA SER A 171 -0.14 2.05 13.86
C SER A 171 0.21 1.23 12.63
N ILE A 172 0.17 1.84 11.43
CA ILE A 172 0.59 1.17 10.19
C ILE A 172 2.06 0.76 10.25
N ASN A 173 2.93 1.70 10.62
CA ASN A 173 4.37 1.47 10.64
C ASN A 173 4.79 0.55 11.78
N ALA A 174 4.18 0.68 12.97
CA ALA A 174 4.42 -0.22 14.08
C ALA A 174 4.00 -1.65 13.74
N GLY A 175 2.81 -1.84 13.15
CA GLY A 175 2.35 -3.15 12.69
C GLY A 175 3.28 -3.78 11.67
N SER A 176 3.72 -3.00 10.67
CA SER A 176 4.67 -3.43 9.63
C SER A 176 6.04 -3.80 10.21
N PHE A 177 6.57 -2.98 11.12
CA PHE A 177 7.88 -3.20 11.73
C PHE A 177 7.92 -4.48 12.57
N ILE A 178 6.94 -4.66 13.48
CA ILE A 178 6.90 -5.81 14.37
C ILE A 178 6.71 -7.11 13.57
N SER A 179 5.80 -7.10 12.58
CA SER A 179 5.52 -8.29 11.79
C SER A 179 6.68 -8.69 10.88
N SER A 180 7.38 -7.72 10.30
CA SER A 180 8.54 -7.97 9.42
C SER A 180 9.79 -8.47 10.18
N ILE A 181 9.84 -8.32 11.50
CA ILE A 181 10.84 -8.99 12.35
C ILE A 181 10.38 -10.40 12.71
N LEU A 182 9.15 -10.52 13.20
CA LEU A 182 8.64 -11.73 13.82
C LEU A 182 8.32 -12.84 12.80
N CYS A 183 7.64 -12.53 11.71
CA CYS A 183 7.20 -13.53 10.73
C CYS A 183 8.38 -14.24 10.05
N PRO A 184 9.42 -13.55 9.55
CA PRO A 184 10.61 -14.22 9.02
C PRO A 184 11.32 -15.11 10.03
N TRP A 185 11.40 -14.67 11.29
CA TRP A 185 11.98 -15.48 12.37
C TRP A 185 11.17 -16.75 12.64
N LEU A 186 9.83 -16.67 12.61
CA LEU A 186 8.96 -17.84 12.74
C LEU A 186 9.14 -18.81 11.57
N LEU A 187 9.23 -18.30 10.34
CA LEU A 187 9.43 -19.14 9.15
C LEU A 187 10.77 -19.88 9.20
N ALA A 188 11.85 -19.18 9.56
CA ALA A 188 13.19 -19.75 9.60
C ALA A 188 13.40 -20.75 10.75
N ASN A 189 12.65 -20.61 11.85
CA ASN A 189 12.81 -21.46 13.02
C ASN A 189 12.15 -22.85 12.81
N PRO A 190 12.89 -23.96 12.90
CA PRO A 190 12.36 -25.32 12.67
C PRO A 190 11.22 -25.72 13.60
N LYS A 191 11.11 -25.12 14.79
CA LYS A 191 10.04 -25.39 15.75
C LYS A 191 8.68 -24.84 15.30
N TYR A 192 8.69 -23.76 14.52
CA TYR A 192 7.49 -23.00 14.15
C TYR A 192 7.16 -23.19 12.67
N GLY A 193 8.09 -22.85 11.79
CA GLY A 193 7.97 -23.02 10.34
C GLY A 193 6.77 -22.29 9.72
N PRO A 194 6.33 -22.73 8.53
CA PRO A 194 5.27 -22.06 7.75
C PRO A 194 3.92 -21.97 8.48
N GLY A 195 3.55 -22.99 9.25
CA GLY A 195 2.25 -23.03 9.94
C GLY A 195 2.05 -21.84 10.89
N TRP A 196 3.07 -21.50 11.68
CA TRP A 196 3.03 -20.34 12.56
C TRP A 196 3.33 -19.02 11.83
N ALA A 197 4.22 -19.04 10.83
CA ALA A 197 4.55 -17.85 10.04
C ALA A 197 3.31 -17.27 9.31
N PHE A 198 2.38 -18.11 8.85
CA PHE A 198 1.08 -17.70 8.30
C PHE A 198 -0.06 -17.70 9.32
N GLY A 199 0.03 -18.54 10.36
CA GLY A 199 -0.97 -18.64 11.42
C GLY A 199 -1.08 -17.40 12.28
N ILE A 200 0.04 -16.80 12.70
CA ILE A 200 0.02 -15.57 13.52
C ILE A 200 -0.63 -14.41 12.75
N PRO A 201 -0.23 -14.08 11.50
CA PRO A 201 -0.96 -13.13 10.67
C PRO A 201 -2.46 -13.40 10.59
N GLY A 202 -2.88 -14.65 10.47
CA GLY A 202 -4.31 -15.02 10.46
C GLY A 202 -5.02 -14.73 11.77
N ILE A 203 -4.42 -15.08 12.91
CA ILE A 203 -4.95 -14.75 14.24
C ILE A 203 -5.07 -13.24 14.40
N THR A 204 -4.05 -12.49 13.98
CA THR A 204 -4.05 -11.04 14.09
C THR A 204 -5.11 -10.40 13.20
N MET A 205 -5.41 -10.95 12.01
CA MET A 205 -6.52 -10.48 11.17
C MET A 205 -7.89 -10.74 11.81
N VAL A 206 -8.06 -11.87 12.49
CA VAL A 206 -9.28 -12.15 13.27
C VAL A 206 -9.41 -11.13 14.40
N ILE A 207 -8.32 -10.85 15.12
CA ILE A 207 -8.29 -9.81 16.15
C ILE A 207 -8.68 -8.45 15.56
N ALA A 208 -8.12 -8.06 14.41
CA ALA A 208 -8.47 -6.81 13.72
C ALA A 208 -9.98 -6.72 13.47
N THR A 209 -10.55 -7.78 12.91
CA THR A 209 -11.99 -7.88 12.61
C THR A 209 -12.83 -7.77 13.89
N LEU A 210 -12.41 -8.38 14.99
CA LEU A 210 -13.09 -8.30 16.28
C LEU A 210 -13.01 -6.89 16.89
N PHE A 211 -11.87 -6.21 16.78
CA PHE A 211 -11.74 -4.80 17.16
C PHE A 211 -12.73 -3.94 16.39
N PHE A 212 -12.78 -4.07 15.06
CA PHE A 212 -13.71 -3.31 14.23
C PHE A 212 -15.17 -3.63 14.60
N TRP A 213 -15.54 -4.90 14.69
CA TRP A 213 -16.88 -5.32 15.09
C TRP A 213 -17.26 -4.85 16.51
N GLY A 214 -16.32 -4.80 17.44
CA GLY A 214 -16.51 -4.27 18.80
C GLY A 214 -16.87 -2.79 18.83
N GLY A 215 -16.44 -2.02 17.81
CA GLY A 215 -16.75 -0.60 17.67
C GLY A 215 -18.11 -0.30 17.03
N ARG A 216 -18.86 -1.31 16.56
CA ARG A 216 -20.13 -1.13 15.81
C ARG A 216 -21.18 -0.24 16.48
N ASN A 217 -21.27 -0.24 17.80
CA ASN A 217 -22.26 0.59 18.51
C ASN A 217 -21.75 2.02 18.79
N LYS A 218 -20.48 2.29 18.48
CA LYS A 218 -19.77 3.56 18.71
C LYS A 218 -19.44 4.29 17.42
N PHE A 219 -19.50 3.61 16.28
CA PHE A 219 -19.21 4.19 14.98
C PHE A 219 -20.38 5.00 14.42
N VAL A 220 -20.02 6.07 13.72
CA VAL A 220 -20.87 6.74 12.76
C VAL A 220 -20.94 5.89 11.49
N HIS A 221 -22.15 5.51 11.10
CA HIS A 221 -22.51 4.74 9.93
C HIS A 221 -23.09 5.68 8.88
N VAL A 222 -22.21 6.22 8.03
CA VAL A 222 -22.64 7.07 6.92
C VAL A 222 -23.38 6.20 5.89
N PRO A 223 -24.63 6.56 5.51
CA PRO A 223 -25.35 5.83 4.48
C PRO A 223 -24.68 5.98 3.11
N PRO A 224 -24.80 4.99 2.20
CA PRO A 224 -24.23 5.08 0.86
C PRO A 224 -24.84 6.26 0.09
N GLY A 225 -23.98 7.05 -0.56
CA GLY A 225 -24.37 8.21 -1.37
C GLY A 225 -24.86 7.85 -2.77
N GLY A 226 -24.74 6.57 -3.16
CA GLY A 226 -25.14 6.07 -4.47
C GLY A 226 -24.07 6.28 -5.55
N LEU A 227 -24.36 5.81 -6.77
CA LEU A 227 -23.40 5.79 -7.88
C LEU A 227 -23.36 7.10 -8.70
N GLY A 228 -23.94 8.19 -8.18
CA GLY A 228 -24.01 9.48 -8.88
C GLY A 228 -22.64 10.05 -9.23
N TYR A 229 -21.65 9.92 -8.33
CA TYR A 229 -20.28 10.41 -8.54
C TYR A 229 -19.56 9.75 -9.75
N LEU A 230 -19.95 8.52 -10.12
CA LEU A 230 -19.39 7.85 -11.30
C LEU A 230 -19.82 8.57 -12.59
N ARG A 231 -21.05 9.06 -12.65
CA ARG A 231 -21.55 9.81 -13.81
C ARG A 231 -20.74 11.08 -14.04
N GLU A 232 -20.37 11.77 -12.97
CA GLU A 232 -19.51 12.96 -13.02
C GLU A 232 -18.06 12.60 -13.35
N THR A 233 -17.56 11.49 -12.82
CA THR A 233 -16.21 10.98 -13.12
C THR A 233 -16.04 10.69 -14.62
N PHE A 234 -17.06 10.09 -15.25
CA PHE A 234 -17.09 9.80 -16.68
C PHE A 234 -17.66 10.94 -17.53
N SER A 235 -17.88 12.12 -16.94
CA SER A 235 -18.20 13.33 -17.70
C SER A 235 -16.99 13.80 -18.52
N LYS A 236 -17.24 14.67 -19.51
CA LYS A 236 -16.15 15.25 -20.34
C LYS A 236 -15.13 16.01 -19.48
N GLU A 237 -15.59 16.78 -18.49
CA GLU A 237 -14.71 17.53 -17.59
C GLU A 237 -13.92 16.61 -16.65
N GLY A 238 -14.58 15.55 -16.16
CA GLY A 238 -13.93 14.54 -15.34
C GLY A 238 -12.83 13.82 -16.10
N LEU A 239 -13.12 13.31 -17.30
CA LEU A 239 -12.14 12.63 -18.14
C LEU A 239 -10.94 13.54 -18.50
N ILE A 240 -11.16 14.83 -18.76
CA ILE A 240 -10.07 15.79 -19.00
C ILE A 240 -9.20 15.96 -17.75
N THR A 241 -9.82 16.04 -16.57
CA THR A 241 -9.10 16.14 -15.29
C THR A 241 -8.26 14.88 -15.05
N LEU A 242 -8.86 13.70 -15.24
CA LEU A 242 -8.18 12.43 -15.11
C LEU A 242 -7.01 12.30 -16.09
N ALA A 243 -7.19 12.70 -17.35
CA ALA A 243 -6.13 12.67 -18.35
C ALA A 243 -4.95 13.57 -17.97
N ARG A 244 -5.21 14.76 -17.39
CA ARG A 244 -4.14 15.64 -16.90
C ARG A 244 -3.36 15.00 -15.76
N ILE A 245 -4.06 14.47 -14.75
CA ILE A 245 -3.42 13.81 -13.61
C ILE A 245 -2.66 12.56 -14.06
N ALA A 246 -3.22 11.81 -15.02
CA ALA A 246 -2.60 10.62 -15.59
C ALA A 246 -1.21 10.91 -16.20
N MET A 247 -0.99 12.10 -16.78
CA MET A 247 0.33 12.49 -17.29
C MET A 247 1.41 12.47 -16.21
N VAL A 248 1.07 12.78 -14.96
CA VAL A 248 1.99 12.70 -13.80
C VAL A 248 2.09 11.26 -13.31
N TYR A 249 0.96 10.55 -13.26
CA TYR A 249 0.88 9.18 -12.74
C TYR A 249 1.69 8.16 -13.53
N VAL A 250 1.87 8.36 -14.84
CA VAL A 250 2.71 7.48 -15.69
C VAL A 250 4.15 7.40 -15.20
N PHE A 251 4.67 8.44 -14.53
CA PHE A 251 6.02 8.42 -13.96
C PHE A 251 6.02 7.86 -12.53
N ILE A 252 4.93 8.07 -11.80
CA ILE A 252 4.76 7.57 -10.43
C ILE A 252 4.61 6.04 -10.42
N LEU A 253 4.01 5.42 -11.45
CA LEU A 253 4.00 3.95 -11.52
C LEU A 253 5.41 3.35 -11.63
N VAL A 254 6.36 4.04 -12.27
CA VAL A 254 7.77 3.60 -12.34
C VAL A 254 8.39 3.63 -10.96
N PHE A 255 8.13 4.69 -10.19
CA PHE A 255 8.50 4.77 -8.78
C PHE A 255 7.95 3.59 -7.99
N TRP A 256 6.65 3.28 -8.13
CA TRP A 256 6.05 2.16 -7.40
C TRP A 256 6.62 0.80 -7.80
N GLY A 257 7.01 0.60 -9.06
CA GLY A 257 7.71 -0.61 -9.48
C GLY A 257 9.03 -0.80 -8.74
N LEU A 258 9.88 0.23 -8.72
CA LEU A 258 11.18 0.18 -8.02
C LEU A 258 11.01 0.11 -6.50
N TRP A 259 10.05 0.82 -5.94
CA TRP A 259 9.70 0.73 -4.52
C TRP A 259 9.23 -0.69 -4.16
N GLY A 260 8.39 -1.30 -5.00
CA GLY A 260 7.90 -2.67 -4.84
C GLY A 260 9.03 -3.69 -4.75
N MET A 261 10.08 -3.54 -5.57
CA MET A 261 11.29 -4.38 -5.50
C MET A 261 12.05 -4.26 -4.18
N SER A 262 12.08 -3.06 -3.59
CA SER A 262 12.73 -2.82 -2.30
C SER A 262 11.96 -3.41 -1.12
N ASN A 263 10.63 -3.39 -1.20
CA ASN A 263 9.73 -3.90 -0.17
C ASN A 263 9.17 -5.26 -0.57
N GLY A 264 10.02 -6.03 -1.25
CA GLY A 264 9.68 -7.23 -1.96
C GLY A 264 10.90 -8.13 -2.09
N VAL A 265 10.95 -8.87 -3.18
CA VAL A 265 11.74 -10.09 -3.24
C VAL A 265 13.13 -9.85 -3.80
N GLU A 266 13.26 -8.91 -4.74
CA GLU A 266 14.52 -8.60 -5.41
C GLU A 266 15.60 -8.19 -4.41
N TRP A 267 15.26 -7.27 -3.50
CA TRP A 267 16.20 -6.84 -2.46
C TRP A 267 16.39 -7.92 -1.38
N THR A 268 15.35 -8.69 -1.08
CA THR A 268 15.45 -9.80 -0.11
C THR A 268 16.41 -10.90 -0.61
N LEU A 269 16.30 -11.35 -1.87
CA LEU A 269 17.22 -12.37 -2.40
C LEU A 269 18.62 -11.83 -2.66
N GLN A 270 18.76 -10.54 -2.97
CA GLN A 270 20.08 -9.93 -2.99
C GLN A 270 20.71 -10.01 -1.59
N ALA A 271 19.94 -9.73 -0.53
CA ALA A 271 20.40 -9.79 0.85
C ALA A 271 20.84 -11.20 1.28
N GLU A 272 20.21 -12.27 0.77
CA GLU A 272 20.65 -13.65 1.00
C GLU A 272 22.09 -13.93 0.54
N LYS A 273 22.58 -13.16 -0.44
CA LYS A 273 23.94 -13.26 -0.98
C LYS A 273 24.94 -12.34 -0.27
N MET A 274 24.50 -11.54 0.71
CA MET A 274 25.30 -10.54 1.42
C MET A 274 25.79 -11.03 2.79
N ASN A 275 26.65 -10.24 3.44
CA ASN A 275 26.97 -10.45 4.86
C ASN A 275 25.89 -9.78 5.73
N LEU A 276 25.07 -10.61 6.36
CA LEU A 276 23.94 -10.22 7.22
C LEU A 276 24.32 -10.00 8.69
N HIS A 277 25.61 -10.05 9.02
CA HIS A 277 26.10 -9.72 10.35
C HIS A 277 25.98 -8.20 10.59
N TRP A 278 25.11 -7.81 11.52
CA TRP A 278 24.78 -6.43 11.81
C TRP A 278 24.66 -6.20 13.31
N LEU A 279 25.46 -5.26 13.83
CA LEU A 279 25.50 -4.90 15.27
C LEU A 279 25.64 -6.11 16.22
N GLY A 280 26.42 -7.11 15.83
CA GLY A 280 26.67 -8.31 16.64
C GLY A 280 25.59 -9.40 16.54
N MET A 281 24.58 -9.22 15.68
CA MET A 281 23.52 -10.20 15.42
C MET A 281 23.51 -10.60 13.94
N ASP A 282 23.14 -11.85 13.64
CA ASP A 282 22.93 -12.30 12.27
C ASP A 282 21.47 -12.10 11.88
N LEU A 283 21.24 -11.20 10.91
CA LEU A 283 19.91 -10.90 10.40
C LEU A 283 19.43 -12.00 9.44
N ILE A 284 18.11 -12.17 9.35
CA ILE A 284 17.48 -12.95 8.28
C ILE A 284 17.28 -12.00 7.08
N ALA A 285 17.53 -12.49 5.87
CA ALA A 285 17.43 -11.66 4.65
C ALA A 285 16.09 -10.93 4.52
N ALA A 286 14.96 -11.55 4.84
CA ALA A 286 13.65 -10.88 4.78
C ALA A 286 13.47 -9.75 5.81
N GLN A 287 14.26 -9.72 6.89
CA GLN A 287 14.21 -8.66 7.90
C GLN A 287 14.77 -7.33 7.40
N VAL A 288 15.46 -7.28 6.25
CA VAL A 288 15.95 -6.01 5.67
C VAL A 288 14.80 -5.06 5.32
N GLN A 289 13.60 -5.61 5.05
CA GLN A 289 12.38 -4.84 4.79
C GLN A 289 11.94 -4.00 5.99
N THR A 290 12.38 -4.34 7.22
CA THR A 290 12.07 -3.60 8.45
C THR A 290 12.65 -2.19 8.48
N ALA A 291 13.67 -1.91 7.65
CA ALA A 291 14.30 -0.60 7.58
C ALA A 291 13.30 0.48 7.16
N ASN A 292 12.48 0.22 6.14
CA ASN A 292 11.57 1.21 5.56
C ASN A 292 10.56 1.81 6.56
N PRO A 293 9.76 1.03 7.33
CA PRO A 293 8.78 1.58 8.26
C PRO A 293 9.40 2.37 9.42
N ILE A 294 10.65 2.09 9.83
CA ILE A 294 11.36 2.92 10.81
C ILE A 294 11.82 4.22 10.15
N LEU A 295 12.48 4.10 8.99
CA LEU A 295 13.02 5.24 8.27
C LEU A 295 11.93 6.25 7.91
N ILE A 296 10.73 5.81 7.53
CA ILE A 296 9.64 6.73 7.17
C ILE A 296 9.16 7.53 8.39
N LEU A 297 9.09 6.91 9.58
CA LEU A 297 8.73 7.62 10.81
C LEU A 297 9.75 8.69 11.20
N ILE A 298 11.03 8.47 10.88
CA ILE A 298 12.12 9.43 11.10
C ILE A 298 12.15 10.49 9.99
N PHE A 299 11.93 10.09 8.74
CA PHE A 299 12.11 10.94 7.58
C PHE A 299 10.93 11.84 7.29
N ILE A 300 9.69 11.48 7.64
CA ILE A 300 8.56 12.40 7.51
C ILE A 300 8.80 13.74 8.23
N PRO A 301 9.16 13.78 9.53
CA PRO A 301 9.44 15.05 10.20
C PRO A 301 10.71 15.71 9.64
N LEU A 302 11.76 14.95 9.36
CA LEU A 302 13.00 15.49 8.78
C LEU A 302 12.74 16.19 7.44
N VAL A 303 12.00 15.54 6.54
CA VAL A 303 11.69 16.05 5.21
C VAL A 303 10.86 17.32 5.31
N ASN A 304 9.81 17.33 6.14
CA ASN A 304 8.91 18.49 6.25
C ASN A 304 9.52 19.69 6.98
N TYR A 305 10.27 19.46 8.06
CA TYR A 305 10.77 20.54 8.92
C TYR A 305 12.21 20.98 8.60
N VAL A 306 13.00 20.15 7.92
CA VAL A 306 14.41 20.43 7.64
C VAL A 306 14.68 20.46 6.14
N ILE A 307 14.39 19.37 5.42
CA ILE A 307 14.79 19.23 4.01
C ILE A 307 14.00 20.18 3.11
N TYR A 308 12.66 20.22 3.22
CA TYR A 308 11.84 21.10 2.41
C TYR A 308 12.19 22.58 2.63
N PRO A 309 12.26 23.11 3.87
CA PRO A 309 12.69 24.50 4.07
C PRO A 309 14.12 24.78 3.59
N ALA A 310 15.04 23.81 3.70
CA ALA A 310 16.41 23.99 3.23
C ALA A 310 16.50 24.09 1.70
N ILE A 311 15.75 23.25 0.97
CA ILE A 311 15.69 23.30 -0.50
C ILE A 311 14.96 24.56 -0.96
N ASP A 312 13.88 24.95 -0.28
CA ASP A 312 13.06 26.11 -0.64
C ASP A 312 13.84 27.44 -0.54
N LYS A 313 14.88 27.49 0.31
CA LYS A 313 15.85 28.62 0.36
C LYS A 313 16.67 28.76 -0.92
N VAL A 314 16.87 27.69 -1.68
CA VAL A 314 17.68 27.69 -2.92
C VAL A 314 16.79 27.94 -4.14
N PHE A 315 15.65 27.25 -4.23
CA PHE A 315 14.67 27.42 -5.30
C PHE A 315 13.27 27.04 -4.81
N PRO A 316 12.20 27.64 -5.37
CA PRO A 316 10.84 27.38 -4.91
C PRO A 316 10.45 25.91 -5.10
N LEU A 317 10.06 25.23 -4.03
CA LEU A 317 9.84 23.79 -4.01
C LEU A 317 8.37 23.43 -4.30
N THR A 318 8.02 23.45 -5.59
CA THR A 318 6.67 23.08 -6.06
C THR A 318 6.38 21.58 -5.87
N PRO A 319 5.11 21.15 -5.80
CA PRO A 319 4.75 19.73 -5.67
C PRO A 319 5.37 18.84 -6.77
N LEU A 320 5.37 19.32 -8.01
CA LEU A 320 6.00 18.59 -9.12
C LEU A 320 7.52 18.50 -8.96
N ARG A 321 8.20 19.54 -8.44
CA ARG A 321 9.64 19.47 -8.14
C ARG A 321 9.95 18.46 -7.03
N LYS A 322 9.12 18.38 -5.98
CA LYS A 322 9.27 17.35 -4.93
C LYS A 322 9.19 15.94 -5.50
N ILE A 323 8.16 15.68 -6.33
CA ILE A 323 8.01 14.39 -7.02
C ILE A 323 9.25 14.12 -7.88
N GLY A 324 9.69 15.09 -8.69
CA GLY A 324 10.87 14.94 -9.55
C GLY A 324 12.14 14.59 -8.79
N ILE A 325 12.45 15.30 -7.69
CA ILE A 325 13.60 15.00 -6.83
C ILE A 325 13.47 13.58 -6.26
N GLY A 326 12.27 13.20 -5.82
CA GLY A 326 12.02 11.85 -5.32
C GLY A 326 12.27 10.75 -6.36
N LEU A 327 11.92 10.98 -7.64
CA LEU A 327 12.23 10.04 -8.72
C LEU A 327 13.74 9.86 -8.92
N PHE A 328 14.51 10.96 -8.87
CA PHE A 328 15.98 10.89 -8.94
C PHE A 328 16.58 10.17 -7.73
N LEU A 329 16.06 10.40 -6.52
CA LEU A 329 16.50 9.70 -5.31
C LEU A 329 16.27 8.19 -5.42
N THR A 330 15.12 7.76 -5.93
CA THR A 330 14.87 6.32 -6.18
C THR A 330 15.82 5.74 -7.24
N GLY A 331 16.18 6.49 -8.29
CA GLY A 331 17.24 6.08 -9.21
C GLY A 331 18.58 5.91 -8.50
N LEU A 332 18.95 6.86 -7.63
CA LEU A 332 20.19 6.82 -6.86
C LEU A 332 20.24 5.67 -5.86
N SER A 333 19.13 5.28 -5.23
CA SER A 333 19.12 4.09 -4.37
C SER A 333 19.42 2.83 -5.18
N PHE A 334 18.94 2.74 -6.42
CA PHE A 334 19.22 1.62 -7.30
C PHE A 334 20.65 1.60 -7.83
N VAL A 335 21.34 2.74 -7.93
CA VAL A 335 22.80 2.78 -8.18
C VAL A 335 23.56 2.01 -7.10
N VAL A 336 23.16 2.18 -5.83
CA VAL A 336 23.77 1.42 -4.72
C VAL A 336 23.47 -0.08 -4.86
N ILE A 337 22.25 -0.46 -5.23
CA ILE A 337 21.86 -1.86 -5.46
C ILE A 337 22.63 -2.51 -6.62
N VAL A 338 22.84 -1.78 -7.72
CA VAL A 338 23.66 -2.24 -8.85
C VAL A 338 25.11 -2.44 -8.42
N TRP A 339 25.65 -1.50 -7.63
CA TRP A 339 27.00 -1.62 -7.09
C TRP A 339 27.15 -2.85 -6.17
N ILE A 340 26.18 -3.07 -5.27
CA ILE A 340 26.12 -4.28 -4.42
C ILE A 340 26.11 -5.54 -5.30
N GLN A 341 25.27 -5.57 -6.33
CA GLN A 341 25.19 -6.72 -7.23
C GLN A 341 26.51 -6.97 -7.96
N GLY A 342 27.20 -5.90 -8.40
CA GLY A 342 28.52 -6.03 -9.02
C GLY A 342 29.56 -6.64 -8.08
N GLN A 343 29.52 -6.33 -6.77
CA GLN A 343 30.39 -6.98 -5.79
C GLN A 343 30.05 -8.47 -5.60
N ILE A 344 28.75 -8.80 -5.55
CA ILE A 344 28.26 -10.17 -5.42
C ILE A 344 28.69 -11.01 -6.63
N ASP A 345 28.56 -10.47 -7.85
CA ASP A 345 28.94 -11.15 -9.09
C ASP A 345 30.45 -11.40 -9.18
N LEU A 346 31.28 -10.61 -8.49
CA LEU A 346 32.72 -10.83 -8.31
C LEU A 346 33.04 -11.88 -7.22
N GLY A 347 32.03 -12.48 -6.58
CA GLY A 347 32.18 -13.46 -5.50
C GLY A 347 32.41 -12.85 -4.11
N LEU A 348 32.26 -11.53 -3.96
CA LEU A 348 32.36 -10.85 -2.67
C LEU A 348 31.02 -10.89 -1.91
N LYS A 349 31.09 -10.75 -0.58
CA LYS A 349 29.91 -10.66 0.30
C LYS A 349 29.84 -9.26 0.93
N PRO A 350 29.30 -8.25 0.24
CA PRO A 350 29.22 -6.90 0.79
C PRO A 350 28.38 -6.88 2.07
N SER A 351 28.71 -5.95 2.98
CA SER A 351 27.97 -5.77 4.23
C SER A 351 26.56 -5.25 3.96
N ILE A 352 25.60 -5.70 4.78
CA ILE A 352 24.20 -5.24 4.75
C ILE A 352 24.05 -3.72 4.92
N ASN A 353 25.04 -3.02 5.48
CA ASN A 353 25.04 -1.56 5.62
C ASN A 353 24.89 -0.82 4.28
N TRP A 354 25.35 -1.41 3.17
CA TRP A 354 25.15 -0.83 1.84
C TRP A 354 23.68 -0.87 1.41
N GLN A 355 22.97 -1.95 1.74
CA GLN A 355 21.54 -2.04 1.47
C GLN A 355 20.74 -1.11 2.39
N LEU A 356 21.17 -0.94 3.64
CA LEU A 356 20.62 0.08 4.54
C LEU A 356 20.77 1.50 3.95
N LEU A 357 21.91 1.83 3.34
CA LEU A 357 22.10 3.08 2.62
C LEU A 357 21.12 3.22 1.44
N ALA A 358 20.92 2.15 0.67
CA ALA A 358 19.93 2.14 -0.40
C ALA A 358 18.51 2.40 0.12
N TYR A 359 18.11 1.77 1.24
CA TYR A 359 16.83 2.06 1.90
C TYR A 359 16.73 3.51 2.39
N VAL A 360 17.80 4.08 2.97
CA VAL A 360 17.82 5.49 3.39
C VAL A 360 17.52 6.42 2.22
N ILE A 361 18.21 6.24 1.09
CA ILE A 361 18.01 7.07 -0.10
C ILE A 361 16.59 6.86 -0.66
N LEU A 362 16.15 5.61 -0.74
CA LEU A 362 14.83 5.27 -1.27
C LEU A 362 13.70 5.86 -0.42
N THR A 363 13.77 5.73 0.90
CA THR A 363 12.71 6.22 1.82
C THR A 363 12.65 7.75 1.83
N LEU A 364 13.77 8.46 1.62
CA LEU A 364 13.74 9.90 1.35
C LEU A 364 12.98 10.21 0.06
N GLY A 365 13.25 9.45 -1.02
CA GLY A 365 12.50 9.56 -2.28
C GLY A 365 11.00 9.28 -2.10
N GLU A 366 10.67 8.24 -1.34
CA GLU A 366 9.29 7.86 -1.01
C GLU A 366 8.54 8.98 -0.28
N ALA A 367 9.15 9.57 0.76
CA ALA A 367 8.53 10.67 1.49
C ALA A 367 8.22 11.86 0.57
N MET A 368 9.05 12.10 -0.46
CA MET A 368 8.83 13.18 -1.42
C MET A 368 7.79 12.84 -2.50
N VAL A 369 7.78 11.61 -3.02
CA VAL A 369 6.84 11.19 -4.08
C VAL A 369 5.47 10.84 -3.51
N SER A 370 5.41 9.97 -2.50
CA SER A 370 4.18 9.35 -2.03
C SER A 370 3.25 10.38 -1.35
N ILE A 371 3.80 11.17 -0.41
CA ILE A 371 3.04 12.17 0.34
C ILE A 371 2.59 13.29 -0.59
N THR A 372 3.55 13.87 -1.33
CA THR A 372 3.25 14.99 -2.24
C THR A 372 2.35 14.55 -3.38
N GLY A 373 2.53 13.34 -3.91
CA GLY A 373 1.72 12.81 -5.00
C GLY A 373 0.27 12.62 -4.59
N LEU A 374 0.00 12.09 -3.39
CA LEU A 374 -1.35 11.97 -2.86
C LEU A 374 -1.99 13.35 -2.64
N GLU A 375 -1.27 14.32 -2.05
CA GLU A 375 -1.73 15.70 -1.84
C GLU A 375 -2.00 16.42 -3.17
N PHE A 376 -1.10 16.28 -4.14
CA PHE A 376 -1.27 16.82 -5.49
C PHE A 376 -2.52 16.25 -6.15
N SER A 377 -2.73 14.94 -6.05
CA SER A 377 -3.89 14.25 -6.62
C SER A 377 -5.18 14.77 -6.00
N TYR A 378 -5.19 14.98 -4.68
CA TYR A 378 -6.33 15.53 -3.97
C TYR A 378 -6.65 16.98 -4.41
N THR A 379 -5.63 17.84 -4.49
CA THR A 379 -5.78 19.28 -4.82
C THR A 379 -6.05 19.57 -6.29
N GLN A 380 -5.69 18.65 -7.20
CA GLN A 380 -5.99 18.76 -8.63
C GLN A 380 -7.34 18.15 -9.02
N SER A 381 -8.07 17.57 -8.06
CA SER A 381 -9.36 16.91 -8.30
C SER A 381 -10.54 17.78 -7.87
N PRO A 382 -11.61 17.90 -8.69
CA PRO A 382 -12.89 18.46 -8.26
C PRO A 382 -13.41 17.75 -7.02
N ASN A 383 -14.15 18.49 -6.16
CA ASN A 383 -14.65 17.95 -4.89
C ASN A 383 -15.47 16.66 -5.07
N THR A 384 -16.24 16.55 -6.15
CA THR A 384 -17.08 15.39 -6.46
C THR A 384 -16.31 14.18 -7.00
N MET A 385 -15.06 14.37 -7.44
CA MET A 385 -14.21 13.33 -8.04
C MET A 385 -13.07 12.86 -7.12
N LYS A 386 -12.97 13.38 -5.90
CA LYS A 386 -11.88 13.05 -4.96
C LYS A 386 -11.74 11.54 -4.77
N SER A 387 -12.84 10.81 -4.52
CA SER A 387 -12.80 9.35 -4.35
C SER A 387 -12.26 8.62 -5.60
N SER A 388 -12.71 9.03 -6.79
CA SER A 388 -12.25 8.46 -8.06
C SER A 388 -10.75 8.70 -8.30
N VAL A 389 -10.26 9.90 -7.97
CA VAL A 389 -8.84 10.25 -8.14
C VAL A 389 -7.96 9.52 -7.13
N MET A 390 -8.43 9.31 -5.89
CA MET A 390 -7.73 8.47 -4.90
C MET A 390 -7.69 7.00 -5.33
N ALA A 391 -8.76 6.49 -5.93
CA ALA A 391 -8.78 5.14 -6.48
C ALA A 391 -7.78 4.99 -7.64
N LEU A 392 -7.68 6.00 -8.51
CA LEU A 392 -6.66 6.05 -9.56
C LEU A 392 -5.24 6.17 -9.01
N TRP A 393 -5.03 6.87 -7.89
CA TRP A 393 -3.74 6.90 -7.21
C TRP A 393 -3.30 5.49 -6.80
N LEU A 394 -4.19 4.71 -6.17
CA LEU A 394 -3.88 3.31 -5.80
C LEU A 394 -3.64 2.43 -7.03
N LEU A 395 -4.34 2.70 -8.14
CA LEU A 395 -4.06 2.02 -9.41
C LEU A 395 -2.65 2.32 -9.96
N THR A 396 -2.01 3.43 -9.60
CA THR A 396 -0.59 3.66 -9.98
C THR A 396 0.33 2.68 -9.28
N VAL A 397 0.04 2.34 -8.01
CA VAL A 397 0.78 1.30 -7.25
C VAL A 397 0.59 -0.05 -7.92
N ALA A 398 -0.67 -0.41 -8.21
CA ALA A 398 -0.99 -1.65 -8.90
C ALA A 398 -0.30 -1.73 -10.27
N SER A 399 -0.28 -0.64 -11.03
CA SER A 399 0.36 -0.58 -12.35
C SER A 399 1.88 -0.73 -12.25
N GLY A 400 2.52 -0.17 -11.22
CA GLY A 400 3.94 -0.35 -10.98
C GLY A 400 4.31 -1.81 -10.67
N GLU A 401 3.56 -2.44 -9.78
CA GLU A 401 3.72 -3.86 -9.43
C GLU A 401 3.43 -4.77 -10.63
N GLY A 402 2.38 -4.46 -11.39
CA GLY A 402 2.03 -5.17 -12.63
C GLY A 402 3.10 -5.02 -13.71
N PHE A 403 3.70 -3.84 -13.87
CA PHE A 403 4.81 -3.60 -14.80
C PHE A 403 6.01 -4.48 -14.46
N VAL A 404 6.40 -4.55 -13.19
CA VAL A 404 7.50 -5.42 -12.74
C VAL A 404 7.15 -6.90 -12.95
N GLY A 405 5.94 -7.33 -12.59
CA GLY A 405 5.48 -8.71 -12.81
C GLY A 405 5.50 -9.12 -14.29
N LEU A 406 5.04 -8.23 -15.19
CA LEU A 406 5.08 -8.44 -16.64
C LEU A 406 6.52 -8.49 -17.17
N PHE A 407 7.38 -7.58 -16.70
CA PHE A 407 8.78 -7.57 -17.08
C PHE A 407 9.48 -8.88 -16.65
N ASN A 408 9.24 -9.33 -15.41
CA ASN A 408 9.75 -10.59 -14.90
C ASN A 408 9.26 -11.78 -15.75
N SER A 409 8.00 -11.77 -16.19
CA SER A 409 7.44 -12.78 -17.09
C SER A 409 8.14 -12.79 -18.46
N TRP A 410 8.48 -11.61 -18.99
CA TRP A 410 9.14 -11.47 -20.29
C TRP A 410 10.62 -11.88 -20.26
N VAL A 411 11.32 -11.65 -19.14
CA VAL A 411 12.74 -12.03 -18.95
C VAL A 411 12.93 -13.54 -18.77
N LEU A 412 11.88 -14.29 -18.44
CA LEU A 412 11.90 -15.74 -18.33
C LEU A 412 11.98 -16.42 -19.71
N ASN A 413 12.85 -17.41 -19.82
CA ASN A 413 12.88 -18.34 -20.94
C ASN A 413 11.90 -19.51 -20.70
N PRO A 414 11.46 -20.22 -21.76
CA PRO A 414 10.59 -21.39 -21.62
C PRO A 414 11.20 -22.54 -20.80
N ASP A 415 12.53 -22.57 -20.66
CA ASP A 415 13.28 -23.54 -19.86
C ASP A 415 13.42 -23.12 -18.38
N GLY A 416 12.87 -21.96 -17.98
CA GLY A 416 12.95 -21.42 -16.63
C GLY A 416 14.21 -20.57 -16.33
N THR A 417 15.13 -20.42 -17.28
CA THR A 417 16.33 -19.57 -17.12
C THR A 417 16.01 -18.08 -17.35
N ARG A 418 16.85 -17.16 -16.84
CA ARG A 418 16.70 -15.71 -17.07
C ARG A 418 17.47 -15.29 -18.33
N LYS A 419 16.86 -14.43 -19.15
CA LYS A 419 17.53 -13.74 -20.27
C LYS A 419 18.57 -12.72 -19.79
N LEU A 420 18.39 -12.19 -18.59
CA LEU A 420 19.24 -11.16 -17.98
C LEU A 420 19.82 -11.69 -16.68
N ASN A 421 21.10 -11.40 -16.42
CA ASN A 421 21.67 -11.61 -15.10
C ASN A 421 21.16 -10.55 -14.10
N ASP A 422 21.34 -10.78 -12.80
CA ASP A 422 20.85 -9.89 -11.74
C ASP A 422 21.42 -8.46 -11.89
N TYR A 423 22.69 -8.32 -12.30
CA TYR A 423 23.32 -7.02 -12.54
C TYR A 423 22.66 -6.23 -13.67
N GLN A 424 22.41 -6.88 -14.82
CA GLN A 424 21.71 -6.29 -15.97
C GLN A 424 20.28 -5.94 -15.61
N TYR A 425 19.62 -6.79 -14.83
CA TYR A 425 18.27 -6.56 -14.32
C TYR A 425 18.20 -5.26 -13.50
N PHE A 426 19.02 -5.11 -12.47
CA PHE A 426 19.03 -3.89 -11.66
C PHE A 426 19.50 -2.67 -12.46
N THR A 427 20.45 -2.84 -13.38
CA THR A 427 20.94 -1.75 -14.26
C THR A 427 19.81 -1.24 -15.16
N PHE A 428 19.00 -2.13 -15.74
CA PHE A 428 17.85 -1.75 -16.56
C PHE A 428 16.88 -0.87 -15.78
N PHE A 429 16.45 -1.28 -14.59
CA PHE A 429 15.51 -0.49 -13.78
C PHE A 429 16.12 0.84 -13.30
N THR A 430 17.43 0.86 -13.04
CA THR A 430 18.16 2.10 -12.70
C THR A 430 18.10 3.10 -13.84
N ILE A 431 18.47 2.69 -15.06
CA ILE A 431 18.45 3.54 -16.25
C ILE A 431 17.02 3.96 -16.57
N PHE A 432 16.07 3.03 -16.50
CA PHE A 432 14.66 3.29 -16.74
C PHE A 432 14.11 4.36 -15.80
N MET A 433 14.49 4.31 -14.52
CA MET A 433 14.07 5.32 -13.54
C MET A 433 14.68 6.70 -13.81
N PHE A 434 15.97 6.78 -14.12
CA PHE A 434 16.57 8.07 -14.48
C PHE A 434 15.98 8.63 -15.77
N ALA A 435 15.73 7.80 -16.78
CA ALA A 435 15.05 8.22 -18.00
C ALA A 435 13.65 8.75 -17.69
N ALA A 436 12.87 8.03 -16.87
CA ALA A 436 11.56 8.46 -16.42
C ALA A 436 11.62 9.79 -15.65
N ALA A 437 12.61 9.98 -14.76
CA ALA A 437 12.82 11.21 -14.02
C ALA A 437 13.15 12.40 -14.93
N VAL A 438 14.03 12.21 -15.92
CA VAL A 438 14.39 13.25 -16.91
C VAL A 438 13.17 13.65 -17.75
N VAL A 439 12.43 12.67 -18.28
CA VAL A 439 11.21 12.93 -19.06
C VAL A 439 10.15 13.60 -18.17
N PHE A 440 10.00 13.18 -16.92
CA PHE A 440 9.10 13.79 -15.96
C PHE A 440 9.41 15.28 -15.75
N VAL A 441 10.69 15.66 -15.63
CA VAL A 441 11.08 17.08 -15.50
C VAL A 441 10.61 17.88 -16.71
N VAL A 442 10.78 17.34 -17.92
CA VAL A 442 10.29 17.99 -19.15
C VAL A 442 8.77 18.14 -19.12
N VAL A 443 8.03 17.07 -18.80
CA VAL A 443 6.57 17.10 -18.71
C VAL A 443 6.09 18.07 -17.63
N ALA A 444 6.75 18.11 -16.48
CA ALA A 444 6.41 19.00 -15.37
C ALA A 444 6.54 20.48 -15.76
N CYS A 445 7.50 20.84 -16.62
CA CYS A 445 7.64 22.19 -17.15
C CYS A 445 6.45 22.62 -18.03
N PHE A 446 5.80 21.68 -18.70
CA PHE A 446 4.62 21.96 -19.55
C PHE A 446 3.29 21.79 -18.80
N TYR A 447 3.31 21.31 -17.55
CA TYR A 447 2.10 21.04 -16.78
C TYR A 447 1.43 22.33 -16.30
N LYS A 448 0.24 22.61 -16.83
CA LYS A 448 -0.63 23.71 -16.37
C LYS A 448 -1.66 23.16 -15.38
N GLY A 449 -1.35 23.27 -14.08
CA GLY A 449 -2.24 22.83 -13.01
C GLY A 449 -3.50 23.70 -12.89
N ARG A 450 -4.61 23.08 -12.48
CA ARG A 450 -5.78 23.79 -11.95
C ARG A 450 -5.98 23.30 -10.53
N THR A 451 -5.76 24.18 -9.56
CA THR A 451 -5.95 23.86 -8.16
C THR A 451 -7.43 24.04 -7.80
N TYR A 452 -8.06 22.97 -7.34
CA TYR A 452 -9.41 22.97 -6.80
C TYR A 452 -9.30 23.03 -5.29
N LEU A 453 -9.41 24.24 -4.72
CA LEU A 453 -9.51 24.42 -3.28
C LEU A 453 -10.96 24.21 -2.86
N GLN A 454 -11.16 23.53 -1.73
CA GLN A 454 -12.50 23.27 -1.20
C GLN A 454 -13.08 24.60 -0.68
N THR A 455 -13.98 25.20 -1.46
CA THR A 455 -14.75 26.39 -1.05
C THR A 455 -15.63 25.99 0.14
N GLN A 456 -15.54 26.72 1.26
CA GLN A 456 -16.37 26.48 2.45
C GLN A 456 -17.84 26.87 2.26
N GLN A 457 -18.24 27.34 1.08
CA GLN A 457 -19.62 27.62 0.70
C GLN A 457 -19.87 27.05 -0.70
N PRO A 458 -20.98 26.31 -0.91
CA PRO A 458 -21.38 25.93 -2.25
C PRO A 458 -21.52 27.18 -3.09
N THR A 459 -20.96 27.14 -4.29
CA THR A 459 -21.10 28.25 -5.25
C THR A 459 -22.58 28.39 -5.63
N LEU A 460 -23.02 29.61 -5.98
CA LEU A 460 -24.43 29.86 -6.36
C LEU A 460 -24.89 28.94 -7.52
N ASP A 461 -23.97 28.48 -8.36
CA ASP A 461 -24.24 27.49 -9.41
C ASP A 461 -24.52 26.08 -8.87
N GLU A 462 -23.88 25.68 -7.77
CA GLU A 462 -24.17 24.40 -7.08
C GLU A 462 -25.53 24.45 -6.36
N ILE A 463 -25.91 25.60 -5.80
CA ILE A 463 -27.24 25.84 -5.22
C ILE A 463 -28.32 25.81 -6.32
N ALA A 464 -28.01 26.29 -7.52
CA ALA A 464 -28.94 26.30 -8.66
C ALA A 464 -29.20 24.90 -9.25
N THR A 465 -28.35 23.91 -8.96
CA THR A 465 -28.50 22.52 -9.44
C THR A 465 -29.19 21.56 -8.47
N GLU A 466 -29.54 21.99 -7.26
CA GLU A 466 -30.45 21.20 -6.42
C GLU A 466 -31.86 21.21 -7.05
N PRO A 467 -32.46 20.04 -7.36
CA PRO A 467 -33.86 20.02 -7.74
C PRO A 467 -34.66 20.47 -6.53
N ILE A 468 -35.35 21.60 -6.65
CA ILE A 468 -36.32 22.11 -5.68
C ILE A 468 -37.43 21.05 -5.50
N LEU A 469 -37.17 20.06 -4.65
CA LEU A 469 -38.17 19.17 -4.08
C LEU A 469 -38.51 19.71 -2.71
N HIS A 470 -39.39 20.71 -2.71
CA HIS A 470 -40.56 20.85 -1.83
C HIS A 470 -41.01 22.32 -1.84
N GLY A 471 -42.07 22.57 -2.63
CA GLY A 471 -42.85 23.78 -2.51
C GLY A 471 -43.57 23.81 -1.15
N GLY A 472 -43.17 24.73 -0.29
CA GLY A 472 -43.96 25.22 0.83
C GLY A 472 -44.10 26.72 0.67
N THR A 473 -45.30 27.17 0.29
CA THR A 473 -45.67 28.58 0.22
C THR A 473 -45.53 29.26 1.59
N PRO A 474 -44.83 30.39 1.72
CA PRO A 474 -44.94 31.24 2.90
C PRO A 474 -46.14 32.17 2.79
N SER A 475 -46.94 32.23 3.86
CA SER A 475 -47.89 33.31 4.16
C SER A 475 -47.18 34.62 4.44
#